data_AF-A0A453EA82-F1
#
_entry.id   AF-A0A453EA82-F1
#
_cell.length_a   1.000
_cell.length_b   1.000
_cell.length_c   1.000
_cell.angle_alpha   90.00
_cell.angle_beta   90.00
_cell.angle_gamma   90.00
#
_symmetry.space_group_name_H-M   'P 1'
#
loop_
_entity.id
_entity.type
_entity.pdbx_description
1 polymer ?
#
loop_
_entity_poly.entity_id
_entity_poly.type
_entity_poly.pdbx_seq_one_letter_code
_entity_poly.pdbx_strand_id
1 'polypeptide(L)'
;VPSTPTSSQAHPGAGKEDRKSLWRLIDPRKLSAEAAAHAVQNDRLPVRSVMQVLFSEHGKLNRLADLGASFSGARVPCSPAAALDLHSGSGRCPSKREALAQHQEMRRLREDVARLQVQCSALQEQVERLG
;
A
#
# COMPACT_ATOMS: atom_id res chain seq x y z
N VAL A 1 28.02 34.74 -1.08
CA VAL A 1 27.35 33.42 -0.91
C VAL A 1 25.87 33.62 -1.22
N PRO A 2 25.36 33.24 -2.40
CA PRO A 2 23.93 33.31 -2.66
C PRO A 2 23.28 32.01 -2.20
N SER A 3 22.40 32.12 -1.20
CA SER A 3 21.56 31.03 -0.73
C SER A 3 20.52 30.70 -1.80
N THR A 4 20.64 29.55 -2.44
CA THR A 4 19.61 29.02 -3.36
C THR A 4 18.43 28.51 -2.54
N PRO A 5 17.19 29.05 -2.68
CA PRO A 5 16.02 28.42 -2.10
C PRO A 5 15.63 27.23 -2.98
N THR A 6 16.18 26.06 -2.65
CA THR A 6 15.62 24.76 -3.03
C THR A 6 14.36 24.51 -2.21
N SER A 7 13.39 23.80 -2.80
CA SER A 7 12.12 23.36 -2.22
C SER A 7 10.98 24.38 -2.32
N SER A 8 10.28 24.41 -3.46
CA SER A 8 8.80 24.50 -3.55
C SER A 8 8.35 24.75 -4.99
N GLN A 9 8.16 23.72 -5.81
CA GLN A 9 7.56 23.95 -7.14
C GLN A 9 6.65 22.82 -7.65
N ALA A 10 5.88 22.21 -6.76
CA ALA A 10 4.74 21.39 -7.21
C ALA A 10 3.48 21.64 -6.38
N HIS A 11 3.59 21.76 -5.05
CA HIS A 11 2.45 22.06 -4.17
C HIS A 11 2.92 22.88 -2.96
N PRO A 12 2.82 24.23 -3.01
CA PRO A 12 3.23 25.11 -1.92
C PRO A 12 2.38 25.00 -0.66
N GLY A 13 1.17 24.42 -0.74
CA GLY A 13 0.14 24.53 0.30
C GLY A 13 -0.02 23.37 1.27
N ALA A 14 0.54 22.18 1.02
CA ALA A 14 0.45 21.09 2.00
C ALA A 14 1.47 21.36 3.12
N GLY A 15 0.99 21.72 4.30
CA GLY A 15 1.82 21.98 5.48
C GLY A 15 2.67 20.76 5.83
N LYS A 16 3.74 20.98 6.62
CA LYS A 16 4.56 19.87 7.13
C LYS A 16 3.71 18.85 7.91
N GLU A 17 2.61 19.28 8.50
CA GLU A 17 1.64 18.43 9.18
C GLU A 17 0.75 17.64 8.23
N ASP A 18 0.17 18.27 7.21
CA ASP A 18 -0.68 17.59 6.21
C ASP A 18 0.09 16.48 5.51
N ARG A 19 1.35 16.71 5.17
CA ARG A 19 2.22 15.69 4.57
C ARG A 19 2.44 14.52 5.53
N LYS A 20 2.66 14.78 6.82
CA LYS A 20 2.78 13.73 7.83
C LYS A 20 1.47 12.96 7.96
N SER A 21 0.33 13.64 7.92
CA SER A 21 -0.99 13.01 7.98
C SER A 21 -1.22 12.10 6.78
N LEU A 22 -0.95 12.59 5.57
CA LEU A 22 -1.05 11.81 4.32
C LEU A 22 -0.14 10.58 4.35
N TRP A 23 1.10 10.72 4.81
CA TRP A 23 2.01 9.57 4.94
C TRP A 23 1.56 8.55 5.98
N ARG A 24 0.83 8.97 7.04
CA ARG A 24 0.28 8.04 8.04
C ARG A 24 -0.86 7.19 7.49
N LEU A 25 -1.49 7.59 6.39
CA LEU A 25 -2.53 6.80 5.71
C LEU A 25 -1.94 5.69 4.83
N ILE A 26 -0.64 5.75 4.52
CA ILE A 26 0.03 4.79 3.65
C ILE A 26 0.62 3.65 4.49
N ASP A 27 0.19 2.41 4.22
CA ASP A 27 0.77 1.20 4.82
C ASP A 27 1.96 0.71 3.97
N PRO A 28 3.21 0.84 4.47
CA PRO A 28 4.40 0.46 3.71
C PRO A 28 4.52 -1.05 3.46
N ARG A 29 3.74 -1.89 4.15
CA ARG A 29 3.68 -3.34 3.92
C ARG A 29 2.78 -3.72 2.74
N LYS A 30 2.00 -2.77 2.23
CA LYS A 30 1.09 -2.94 1.08
C LYS A 30 1.61 -2.27 -0.20
N LEU A 31 2.80 -1.66 -0.14
CA LEU A 31 3.44 -1.09 -1.31
C LEU A 31 4.07 -2.21 -2.15
N SER A 32 3.99 -2.08 -3.48
CA SER A 32 4.81 -2.90 -4.38
C SER A 32 6.29 -2.51 -4.23
N ALA A 33 7.19 -3.40 -4.65
CA ALA A 33 8.63 -3.12 -4.62
C ALA A 33 9.01 -1.83 -5.37
N GLU A 34 8.37 -1.60 -6.53
CA GLU A 34 8.56 -0.39 -7.32
C GLU A 34 8.05 0.87 -6.61
N ALA A 35 6.86 0.80 -5.98
CA ALA A 35 6.31 1.92 -5.22
C ALA A 35 7.12 2.20 -3.94
N ALA A 36 7.68 1.17 -3.31
CA ALA A 36 8.57 1.31 -2.15
C ALA A 36 9.89 1.98 -2.55
N ALA A 37 10.49 1.59 -3.68
CA ALA A 37 11.69 2.23 -4.21
C ALA A 37 11.45 3.72 -4.53
N HIS A 38 10.32 4.02 -5.17
CA HIS A 38 9.90 5.40 -5.43
C HIS A 38 9.64 6.20 -4.15
N ALA A 39 9.06 5.57 -3.12
CA ALA A 39 8.86 6.20 -1.83
C ALA A 39 10.21 6.54 -1.19
N VAL A 40 11.17 5.62 -1.10
CA VAL A 40 12.49 5.87 -0.48
C VAL A 40 13.22 7.07 -1.10
N GLN A 41 13.04 7.31 -2.39
CA GLN A 41 13.66 8.42 -3.13
C GLN A 41 12.91 9.76 -2.98
N ASN A 42 11.79 9.80 -2.25
CA ASN A 42 11.01 11.01 -2.06
C ASN A 42 11.55 11.83 -0.89
N ASP A 43 12.29 12.90 -1.20
CA ASP A 43 12.85 13.84 -0.21
C ASP A 43 11.80 14.50 0.70
N ARG A 44 10.51 14.43 0.35
CA ARG A 44 9.41 15.00 1.15
C ARG A 44 8.90 14.04 2.22
N LEU A 45 9.39 12.81 2.25
CA LEU A 45 9.08 11.87 3.31
C LEU A 45 9.81 12.22 4.61
N PRO A 46 9.15 12.08 5.76
CA PRO A 46 9.87 12.02 7.02
C PRO A 46 10.86 10.85 7.01
N VAL A 47 12.07 11.05 7.53
CA VAL A 47 13.11 10.01 7.68
C VAL A 47 12.57 8.73 8.33
N ARG A 48 11.69 8.88 9.33
CA ARG A 48 11.01 7.75 10.00
C ARG A 48 10.19 6.89 9.04
N SER A 49 9.50 7.52 8.09
CA SER A 49 8.67 6.82 7.10
C SER A 49 9.54 6.10 6.07
N VAL A 50 10.67 6.69 5.65
CA VAL A 50 11.65 6.02 4.77
C VAL A 50 12.20 4.75 5.43
N MET A 51 12.58 4.82 6.71
CA MET A 51 12.99 3.63 7.45
C MET A 51 11.88 2.58 7.51
N GLN A 52 10.63 3.00 7.74
CA GLN A 52 9.50 2.07 7.76
C GLN A 52 9.28 1.36 6.40
N VAL A 53 9.52 2.04 5.28
CA VAL A 53 9.48 1.47 3.93
C VAL A 53 10.64 0.50 3.70
N LEU A 54 11.87 0.88 4.06
CA LEU A 54 13.05 0.01 3.89
C LEU A 54 12.99 -1.28 4.74
N PHE A 55 12.36 -1.22 5.90
CA PHE A 55 12.26 -2.35 6.82
C PHE A 55 10.90 -3.05 6.78
N SER A 56 10.01 -2.73 5.84
CA SER A 56 8.68 -3.34 5.73
C SER A 56 8.74 -4.85 5.43
N GLU A 57 9.76 -5.29 4.69
CA GLU A 57 10.04 -6.71 4.37
C GLU A 57 10.70 -7.47 5.53
N HIS A 58 11.45 -6.75 6.37
CA HIS A 58 12.08 -7.31 7.57
C HIS A 58 11.05 -7.33 8.71
N GLY A 59 10.19 -8.35 8.74
CA GLY A 59 9.00 -8.49 9.61
C GLY A 59 9.16 -8.35 11.14
N LYS A 60 10.31 -7.90 11.65
CA LYS A 60 10.64 -7.70 13.06
C LYS A 60 10.65 -6.23 13.53
N LEU A 61 10.59 -5.24 12.63
CA LEU A 61 10.68 -3.81 12.99
C LEU A 61 9.34 -3.03 12.98
N ASN A 62 8.20 -3.72 12.93
CA ASN A 62 6.88 -3.06 12.86
C ASN A 62 6.45 -2.31 14.14
N ARG A 63 7.22 -2.39 15.24
CA ARG A 63 6.92 -1.66 16.48
C ARG A 63 7.09 -0.15 16.35
N LEU A 64 7.84 0.34 15.36
CA LEU A 64 8.01 1.79 15.16
C LEU A 64 6.76 2.46 14.56
N ALA A 65 5.96 1.71 13.80
CA ALA A 65 4.68 2.16 13.25
C ALA A 65 3.62 2.31 14.36
N ASP A 66 3.58 1.34 15.27
CA ASP A 66 2.66 1.34 16.42
C ASP A 66 2.99 2.43 17.45
N LEU A 67 4.28 2.72 17.70
CA LEU A 67 4.67 3.79 18.62
C LEU A 67 4.30 5.20 18.11
N GLY A 68 4.15 5.37 16.79
CA GLY A 68 3.64 6.60 16.19
C GLY A 68 2.12 6.75 16.29
N ALA A 69 1.38 5.67 16.50
CA ALA A 69 -0.07 5.71 16.74
C ALA A 69 -0.40 6.10 18.19
N SER A 70 0.52 5.86 19.14
CA SER A 70 0.28 6.07 20.57
C SER A 70 0.74 7.40 21.17
N PHE A 71 1.44 8.29 20.45
CA PHE A 71 1.95 9.54 21.04
C PHE A 71 1.00 10.76 20.95
N SER A 72 -0.08 10.71 20.17
CA SER A 72 -1.08 11.79 20.18
C SER A 72 -2.33 11.34 20.91
N GLY A 73 -2.48 11.80 22.15
CA GLY A 73 -3.67 11.58 22.94
C GLY A 73 -4.94 12.04 22.22
N ALA A 74 -5.77 11.09 21.83
CA ALA A 74 -7.21 11.26 21.73
C ALA A 74 -7.83 9.87 21.85
N ARG A 75 -8.48 9.63 22.98
CA ARG A 75 -9.41 8.51 23.14
C ARG A 75 -10.47 8.66 22.06
N VAL A 76 -10.55 7.74 21.12
CA VAL A 76 -11.80 7.46 20.40
C VAL A 76 -12.05 5.96 20.53
N PRO A 77 -13.00 5.55 21.39
CA PRO A 77 -13.52 4.20 21.36
C PRO A 77 -14.27 4.02 20.05
N CYS A 78 -13.96 2.97 19.30
CA CYS A 78 -14.81 2.51 18.22
C CYS A 78 -16.23 2.25 18.77
N SER A 79 -17.19 3.11 18.42
CA SER A 79 -18.63 2.86 18.60
C SER A 79 -19.31 3.00 17.23
N PRO A 80 -20.23 2.09 16.85
CA PRO A 80 -20.66 1.87 15.46
C PRO A 80 -21.86 2.75 15.08
N ALA A 81 -21.74 4.07 15.16
CA ALA A 81 -22.84 4.98 14.84
C ALA A 81 -22.34 6.27 14.18
N ALA A 82 -21.89 6.17 12.93
CA ALA A 82 -21.80 7.29 12.00
C ALA A 82 -21.69 6.75 10.56
N ALA A 83 -22.77 6.12 10.12
CA ALA A 83 -23.03 5.91 8.70
C ALA A 83 -23.83 7.12 8.23
N LEU A 84 -23.19 8.10 7.57
CA LEU A 84 -23.80 8.94 6.54
C LEU A 84 -22.70 9.43 5.58
N ASP A 85 -22.77 8.91 4.36
CA ASP A 85 -22.28 9.43 3.09
C ASP A 85 -20.85 10.00 2.98
N LEU A 86 -19.93 9.13 2.55
CA LEU A 86 -19.01 9.49 1.47
C LEU A 86 -18.79 8.29 0.54
N HIS A 87 -19.59 8.24 -0.53
CA HIS A 87 -19.35 7.38 -1.68
C HIS A 87 -18.14 7.90 -2.46
N SER A 88 -16.93 7.41 -2.12
CA SER A 88 -15.93 6.95 -3.10
C SER A 88 -14.68 6.45 -2.37
N GLY A 89 -14.37 5.16 -2.53
CA GLY A 89 -13.04 4.61 -2.22
C GLY A 89 -12.74 4.36 -0.73
N SER A 90 -13.41 3.37 -0.15
CA SER A 90 -13.11 2.80 1.17
C SER A 90 -11.61 2.50 1.33
N GLY A 91 -10.91 3.38 2.05
CA GLY A 91 -9.54 3.18 2.55
C GLY A 91 -9.47 2.18 3.70
N ARG A 92 -10.27 1.11 3.67
CA ARG A 92 -10.21 0.05 4.68
C ARG A 92 -8.94 -0.75 4.45
N CYS A 93 -7.93 -0.55 5.30
CA CYS A 93 -6.77 -1.43 5.35
C CYS A 93 -7.27 -2.84 5.69
N PRO A 94 -6.98 -3.86 4.86
CA PRO A 94 -7.46 -5.21 5.12
C PRO A 94 -6.84 -5.71 6.41
N SER A 95 -7.65 -6.38 7.23
CA SER A 95 -7.14 -7.09 8.40
C SER A 95 -6.07 -8.11 7.97
N LYS A 96 -5.13 -8.46 8.85
CA LYS A 96 -4.14 -9.52 8.61
C LYS A 96 -4.80 -10.82 8.09
N ARG A 97 -6.01 -11.13 8.55
CA ARG A 97 -6.80 -12.27 8.09
C ARG A 97 -7.27 -12.12 6.64
N GLU A 98 -7.75 -10.93 6.28
CA GLU A 98 -8.24 -10.61 4.93
C GLU A 98 -7.10 -10.62 3.91
N ALA A 99 -5.93 -10.06 4.27
CA ALA A 99 -4.75 -10.09 3.40
C ALA A 99 -4.27 -11.53 3.11
N LEU A 100 -4.32 -12.43 4.10
CA LEU A 100 -3.99 -13.85 3.90
C LEU A 100 -5.03 -14.55 3.02
N ALA A 101 -6.32 -14.27 3.20
CA ALA A 101 -7.38 -14.81 2.37
C ALA A 101 -7.22 -14.38 0.91
N GLN A 102 -6.97 -13.09 0.67
CA GLN A 102 -6.70 -12.56 -0.66
C GLN A 102 -5.45 -13.20 -1.28
N HIS A 103 -4.37 -13.38 -0.52
CA HIS A 103 -3.17 -14.05 -1.04
C HIS A 103 -3.42 -15.51 -1.41
N GLN A 104 -4.25 -16.22 -0.65
CA GLN A 104 -4.66 -17.59 -0.99
C GLN A 104 -5.54 -17.63 -2.24
N GLU A 105 -6.50 -16.72 -2.37
CA GLU A 105 -7.35 -16.59 -3.54
C GLU A 105 -6.53 -16.28 -4.80
N MET A 106 -5.56 -15.36 -4.69
CA MET A 106 -4.69 -15.01 -5.80
C MET A 106 -3.77 -16.19 -6.22
N ARG A 107 -3.36 -17.04 -5.28
CA ARG A 107 -2.66 -18.30 -5.62
C ARG A 107 -3.57 -19.28 -6.37
N ARG A 108 -4.81 -19.46 -5.91
CA ARG A 108 -5.80 -20.32 -6.60
C ARG A 108 -6.09 -19.83 -8.01
N LEU A 109 -6.31 -18.52 -8.17
CA LEU A 109 -6.55 -17.92 -9.49
C LEU A 109 -5.38 -18.14 -10.44
N ARG A 110 -4.13 -18.08 -9.95
CA ARG A 110 -2.95 -18.39 -10.77
C ARG A 110 -2.93 -19.84 -11.22
N GLU A 111 -3.29 -20.78 -10.35
CA GLU A 111 -3.40 -22.21 -10.69
C GLU A 111 -4.52 -22.46 -11.70
N ASP A 112 -5.67 -21.80 -11.54
CA ASP A 112 -6.80 -21.87 -12.47
C ASP A 112 -6.44 -21.33 -13.86
N VAL A 113 -5.75 -20.18 -13.91
CA VAL A 113 -5.26 -19.61 -15.17
C VAL A 113 -4.27 -20.55 -15.85
N ALA A 114 -3.32 -21.15 -15.12
CA ALA A 114 -2.38 -22.10 -15.69
C ALA A 114 -3.08 -23.34 -16.27
N ARG A 115 -4.09 -23.87 -15.57
CA ARG A 115 -4.92 -24.97 -16.07
C ARG A 115 -5.68 -24.60 -17.33
N LEU A 116 -6.31 -23.42 -17.34
CA LEU A 116 -7.05 -22.93 -18.51
C LEU A 116 -6.14 -22.73 -19.71
N GLN A 117 -4.92 -22.20 -19.50
CA GLN A 117 -3.94 -22.06 -20.57
C GLN A 117 -3.60 -23.40 -21.23
N VAL A 118 -3.42 -24.47 -20.44
CA VAL A 118 -3.18 -25.83 -20.96
C VAL A 118 -4.38 -26.36 -21.74
N GLN A 119 -5.60 -26.10 -21.26
CA GLN A 119 -6.81 -26.49 -21.99
C GLN A 119 -6.95 -25.74 -23.32
N CYS A 120 -6.67 -24.44 -23.33
CA CYS A 120 -6.70 -23.63 -24.52
C CYS A 120 -5.66 -24.09 -25.55
N SER A 121 -4.42 -24.39 -25.13
CA SER A 121 -3.39 -24.90 -26.04
C SER A 121 -3.78 -26.25 -26.64
N ALA A 122 -4.32 -27.17 -25.84
CA ALA A 122 -4.77 -28.47 -26.31
C ALA A 122 -5.96 -28.38 -27.29
N LEU A 123 -6.86 -27.42 -27.07
CA LEU A 123 -7.95 -27.16 -28.01
C LEU A 123 -7.46 -26.50 -29.30
N GLN A 124 -6.49 -25.60 -29.20
CA GLN A 124 -5.88 -24.95 -30.36
C GLN A 124 -5.17 -25.96 -31.27
N GLU A 125 -4.41 -26.90 -30.69
CA GLU A 125 -3.80 -28.02 -31.42
C GLU A 125 -4.85 -28.92 -32.10
N GLN A 126 -6.00 -29.16 -31.44
CA GLN A 126 -7.08 -29.95 -32.06
C GLN A 126 -7.71 -29.24 -33.25
N VAL A 127 -7.88 -27.92 -33.17
CA VAL A 127 -8.39 -27.11 -34.29
C VAL A 127 -7.40 -27.12 -35.46
N GLU A 128 -6.10 -26.96 -35.20
CA GLU A 128 -5.05 -27.03 -36.22
C GLU A 128 -4.94 -28.40 -36.89
N ARG A 129 -5.35 -29.48 -36.22
CA ARG A 129 -5.40 -30.83 -36.80
C ARG A 129 -6.65 -31.10 -37.65
N LEU A 130 -7.70 -30.31 -37.47
CA LEU A 130 -8.98 -30.44 -38.18
C LEU A 130 -9.14 -29.46 -39.34
N GLY A 131 -8.35 -28.37 -39.34
CA GLY A 131 -8.20 -27.45 -40.48
C GLY A 131 -7.12 -27.91 -41.46
#